data_AF-A0AA92V9U5-F1
#
_entry.id   AF-A0AA92V9U5-F1
#
_cell.length_a   1.000
_cell.length_b   1.000
_cell.length_c   1.000
_cell.angle_alpha   90.00
_cell.angle_beta   90.00
_cell.angle_gamma   90.00
#
_symmetry.space_group_name_H-M   'P 1'
#
loop_
_entity.id
_entity.type
_entity.pdbx_description
1 polymer ?
#
loop_
_entity_poly.entity_id
_entity_poly.type
_entity_poly.pdbx_seq_one_letter_code
_entity_poly.pdbx_strand_id
1 'polypeptide(L)'
;MAASLVTFSSCGDFLDEDPKGQLTPEKFFLTEDDLTASVNALYERINQTQSWTNPMYPQWQGDDITANPGSNKQACAALDAFASEGANKGVTDAWNLHYSVIKAANLIVNGAGNVNGSQEKKNVAFGNAHYWRAYSYFYLVRVFGKIPIITNTDINQLDAQPAEIAEVYEMIVKDLKDAINELPTKYDYEPARLFDVDVWVTKQAAQSTLAAVYMSMAGYPLNKGTEYYKLAAEQAKDVIDNNHTYGFILNPDWKDVYSMGNNYNKETLLGINNDAKGWWDHDSQLSSCCRFESLGDGGWGDAWGEIAFWKRYPEGPRKNAIYAKRITFQDGTVITADCNWWDIPTEDLWVPITMKTDAKELEKQIKGLDEKIEKEKDSEKKTVRKVNGKYEKLLFEKGKKCVKEYHPMFTIFTVNCDEKGGMLRRVCHKSVTHPFFVCVSIYS
;
A
#
# COMPACT_ATOMS: atom_id res chain seq x y z
N MET A 1 44.32 -60.17 35.54
CA MET A 1 43.87 -58.80 35.21
C MET A 1 42.53 -58.92 34.49
N ALA A 2 41.43 -58.65 35.18
CA ALA A 2 40.10 -58.61 34.60
C ALA A 2 39.89 -57.21 34.03
N ALA A 3 39.62 -57.11 32.72
CA ALA A 3 39.28 -55.87 32.06
C ALA A 3 37.80 -55.54 32.32
N SER A 4 37.54 -54.50 33.09
CA SER A 4 36.20 -53.95 33.28
C SER A 4 35.79 -53.16 32.03
N LEU A 5 34.78 -53.65 31.30
CA LEU A 5 34.07 -52.87 30.30
C LEU A 5 33.26 -51.78 30.99
N VAL A 6 33.56 -50.52 30.68
CA VAL A 6 32.70 -49.37 31.01
C VAL A 6 31.75 -49.18 29.83
N THR A 7 30.49 -49.55 30.02
CA THR A 7 29.39 -49.24 29.11
C THR A 7 28.92 -47.81 29.35
N PHE A 8 29.12 -46.92 28.39
CA PHE A 8 28.49 -45.61 28.38
C PHE A 8 27.02 -45.76 27.96
N SER A 9 26.09 -45.59 28.90
CA SER A 9 24.69 -45.35 28.58
C SER A 9 24.55 -43.90 28.09
N SER A 10 24.43 -43.73 26.78
CA SER A 10 24.02 -42.47 26.16
C SER A 10 22.60 -42.13 26.63
N CYS A 11 22.47 -41.11 27.47
CA CYS A 11 21.17 -40.55 27.87
C CYS A 11 20.68 -39.67 26.72
N GLY A 12 19.97 -40.27 25.75
CA GLY A 12 19.46 -39.59 24.56
C GLY A 12 18.33 -38.61 24.85
N ASP A 13 17.59 -38.79 25.95
CA ASP A 13 16.33 -38.08 26.21
C ASP A 13 16.50 -36.81 27.09
N PHE A 14 17.72 -36.47 27.51
CA PHE A 14 17.95 -35.30 28.38
C PHE A 14 17.99 -33.97 27.61
N LEU A 15 18.13 -34.01 26.28
CA LEU A 15 18.26 -32.84 25.40
C LEU A 15 17.06 -32.61 24.47
N ASP A 16 15.95 -33.32 24.68
CA ASP A 16 14.68 -33.00 24.04
C ASP A 16 13.93 -31.96 24.89
N GLU A 17 14.27 -30.68 24.71
CA GLU A 17 13.42 -29.60 25.21
C GLU A 17 12.12 -29.58 24.38
N ASP A 18 10.98 -29.89 25.01
CA ASP A 18 9.65 -29.59 24.49
C ASP A 18 9.32 -28.13 24.87
N PRO A 19 9.49 -27.13 23.99
CA PRO A 19 9.24 -25.74 24.33
C PRO A 19 7.75 -25.52 24.59
N LYS A 20 7.33 -25.70 25.84
CA LYS A 20 5.96 -25.46 26.27
C LYS A 20 5.66 -23.98 26.13
N GLY A 21 4.86 -23.65 25.12
CA GLY A 21 4.44 -22.28 24.81
C GLY A 21 4.90 -21.74 23.46
N GLN A 22 5.76 -22.46 22.72
CA GLN A 22 6.05 -22.15 21.31
C GLN A 22 5.26 -23.06 20.39
N LEU A 23 4.47 -22.47 19.50
CA LEU A 23 3.83 -23.20 18.40
C LEU A 23 4.92 -23.53 17.37
N THR A 24 5.42 -24.76 17.37
CA THR A 24 6.29 -25.23 16.28
C THR A 24 5.42 -25.45 15.03
N PRO A 25 5.96 -25.29 13.81
CA PRO A 25 5.19 -25.57 12.58
C PRO A 25 4.54 -26.95 12.57
N GLU A 26 5.18 -27.95 13.21
CA GLU A 26 4.67 -29.32 13.36
C GLU A 26 3.48 -29.44 14.31
N LYS A 27 3.32 -28.53 15.28
CA LYS A 27 2.25 -28.53 16.29
C LYS A 27 1.17 -27.46 16.04
N PHE A 28 1.32 -26.62 15.02
CA PHE A 28 0.41 -25.50 14.77
C PHE A 28 -0.83 -25.88 13.97
N PHE A 29 -0.71 -26.76 12.96
CA PHE A 29 -1.81 -27.10 12.06
C PHE A 29 -2.57 -28.34 12.54
N LEU A 30 -3.38 -28.20 13.59
CA LEU A 30 -4.13 -29.31 14.19
C LEU A 30 -5.64 -29.19 13.99
N THR A 31 -6.17 -27.97 14.00
CA THR A 31 -7.61 -27.68 14.00
C THR A 31 -8.02 -26.77 12.83
N GLU A 32 -9.32 -26.73 12.53
CA GLU A 32 -9.85 -25.81 11.51
C GLU A 32 -9.70 -24.33 11.91
N ASP A 33 -9.66 -24.04 13.22
CA ASP A 33 -9.42 -22.68 13.72
C ASP A 33 -7.97 -22.25 13.44
N ASP A 34 -7.01 -23.19 13.48
CA ASP A 34 -5.62 -22.93 13.10
C ASP A 34 -5.50 -22.56 11.61
N LEU A 35 -6.31 -23.18 10.73
CA LEU A 35 -6.38 -22.76 9.31
C LEU A 35 -6.83 -21.31 9.19
N THR A 36 -7.92 -20.94 9.87
CA THR A 36 -8.47 -19.58 9.83
C THR A 36 -7.46 -18.57 10.40
N ALA A 37 -6.84 -18.88 11.53
CA ALA A 37 -5.81 -18.04 12.15
C ALA A 37 -4.59 -17.88 11.24
N SER A 38 -4.17 -18.95 10.56
CA SER A 38 -3.04 -18.91 9.63
C SER A 38 -3.31 -18.01 8.43
N VAL A 39 -4.52 -18.08 7.85
CA VAL A 39 -4.94 -17.20 6.75
C VAL A 39 -4.97 -15.76 7.24
N ASN A 40 -5.55 -15.47 8.41
CA ASN A 40 -5.53 -14.12 8.99
C ASN A 40 -4.10 -13.57 9.18
N ALA A 41 -3.19 -14.41 9.68
CA ALA A 41 -1.78 -14.03 9.83
C ALA A 41 -1.08 -13.77 8.48
N LEU A 42 -1.46 -14.49 7.42
CA LEU A 42 -1.02 -14.22 6.05
C LEU A 42 -1.52 -12.85 5.58
N TYR A 43 -2.81 -12.53 5.76
CA TYR A 43 -3.39 -11.21 5.41
C TYR A 43 -2.72 -10.03 6.12
N GLU A 44 -2.30 -10.22 7.36
CA GLU A 44 -1.50 -9.21 8.07
C GLU A 44 -0.15 -8.95 7.39
N ARG A 45 0.54 -9.99 6.90
CA ARG A 45 1.79 -9.80 6.13
C ARG A 45 1.55 -9.10 4.80
N ILE A 46 0.43 -9.39 4.15
CA ILE A 46 0.03 -8.74 2.91
C ILE A 46 -0.27 -7.25 3.15
N ASN A 47 -0.97 -6.93 4.24
CA ASN A 47 -1.21 -5.56 4.65
C ASN A 47 0.09 -4.76 4.72
N GLN A 48 1.12 -5.31 5.36
CA GLN A 48 2.42 -4.65 5.48
C GLN A 48 3.10 -4.37 4.12
N THR A 49 2.80 -5.12 3.06
CA THR A 49 3.32 -4.80 1.72
C THR A 49 2.74 -3.52 1.12
N GLN A 50 1.63 -3.00 1.66
CA GLN A 50 0.92 -1.79 1.19
C GLN A 50 0.78 -0.71 2.28
N SER A 51 1.41 -0.94 3.43
CA SER A 51 1.43 0.01 4.53
C SER A 51 2.67 0.89 4.40
N TRP A 52 2.51 2.16 4.78
CA TRP A 52 3.45 3.26 4.55
C TRP A 52 4.01 3.28 3.11
N THR A 53 5.01 4.11 2.84
CA THR A 53 5.43 4.37 1.46
C THR A 53 6.62 3.53 1.01
N ASN A 54 7.53 3.18 1.91
CA ASN A 54 8.80 2.55 1.57
C ASN A 54 8.68 1.29 0.70
N PRO A 55 7.81 0.29 0.99
CA PRO A 55 7.77 -0.98 0.26
C PRO A 55 7.38 -0.80 -1.21
N MET A 56 6.85 0.37 -1.55
CA MET A 56 6.28 0.70 -2.85
C MET A 56 7.16 1.67 -3.64
N TYR A 57 8.26 2.17 -3.06
CA TYR A 57 9.21 3.02 -3.79
C TYR A 57 9.67 2.43 -5.13
N PRO A 58 9.89 1.10 -5.31
CA PRO A 58 10.25 0.56 -6.62
C PRO A 58 9.19 0.78 -7.72
N GLN A 59 7.92 0.99 -7.34
CA GLN A 59 6.84 1.25 -8.28
C GLN A 59 6.78 2.72 -8.72
N TRP A 60 7.50 3.60 -8.05
CA TRP A 60 7.45 5.05 -8.25
C TRP A 60 8.39 5.54 -9.36
N GLN A 61 8.87 4.62 -10.18
CA GLN A 61 9.77 4.87 -11.32
C GLN A 61 9.00 5.02 -12.64
N GLY A 62 7.68 5.22 -12.55
CA GLY A 62 6.81 5.63 -13.66
C GLY A 62 6.99 7.11 -13.99
N ASP A 63 6.17 7.62 -14.90
CA ASP A 63 6.22 9.03 -15.32
C ASP A 63 4.97 9.84 -14.92
N ASP A 64 4.10 9.25 -14.10
CA ASP A 64 2.84 9.81 -13.60
C ASP A 64 2.98 10.54 -12.26
N ILE A 65 4.06 10.25 -11.54
CA ILE A 65 4.37 10.74 -10.19
C ILE A 65 5.83 11.20 -10.11
N THR A 66 6.16 12.01 -9.11
CA THR A 66 7.53 12.37 -8.73
C THR A 66 7.66 12.45 -7.22
N ALA A 67 8.86 12.22 -6.68
CA ALA A 67 9.11 12.26 -5.25
C ALA A 67 9.34 13.69 -4.73
N ASN A 68 8.88 13.95 -3.50
CA ASN A 68 9.26 15.17 -2.80
C ASN A 68 10.76 15.10 -2.41
N PRO A 69 11.62 16.06 -2.84
CA PRO A 69 13.06 16.01 -2.56
C PRO A 69 13.43 16.43 -1.13
N GLY A 70 12.48 16.90 -0.32
CA GLY A 70 12.71 17.42 1.02
C GLY A 70 12.69 16.37 2.15
N SER A 71 13.14 16.78 3.33
CA SER A 71 13.05 16.03 4.60
C SER A 71 13.77 14.67 4.58
N ASN A 72 13.07 13.55 4.76
CA ASN A 72 13.57 12.18 4.91
C ASN A 72 13.29 11.30 3.68
N LYS A 73 13.06 11.93 2.51
CA LYS A 73 12.54 11.31 1.28
C LYS A 73 13.60 11.08 0.21
N GLN A 74 14.87 11.27 0.53
CA GLN A 74 16.00 11.14 -0.41
C GLN A 74 16.05 9.76 -1.06
N ALA A 75 15.72 8.69 -0.32
CA ALA A 75 15.69 7.33 -0.87
C ALA A 75 14.63 7.19 -1.98
N CYS A 76 13.48 7.84 -1.82
CA CYS A 76 12.44 7.86 -2.82
C CYS A 76 12.85 8.70 -4.03
N ALA A 77 13.37 9.91 -3.78
CA ALA A 77 13.83 10.81 -4.84
C ALA A 77 14.98 10.21 -5.68
N ALA A 78 15.86 9.41 -5.05
CA ALA A 78 16.91 8.71 -5.76
C ALA A 78 16.36 7.61 -6.69
N LEU A 79 15.30 6.90 -6.31
CA LEU A 79 14.65 5.90 -7.18
C LEU A 79 13.91 6.55 -8.35
N ASP A 80 13.13 7.59 -8.07
CA ASP A 80 12.43 8.41 -9.08
C ASP A 80 13.42 8.94 -10.15
N ALA A 81 14.58 9.44 -9.70
CA ALA A 81 15.64 9.93 -10.59
C ALA A 81 16.50 8.81 -11.24
N PHE A 82 16.18 7.53 -11.04
CA PHE A 82 17.01 6.38 -11.46
C PHE A 82 18.47 6.47 -11.00
N ALA A 83 18.70 7.08 -9.84
CA ALA A 83 20.01 7.35 -9.22
C ALA A 83 20.18 6.63 -7.88
N SER A 84 19.38 5.59 -7.62
CA SER A 84 19.44 4.84 -6.37
C SER A 84 20.68 3.95 -6.29
N GLU A 85 21.34 3.98 -5.13
CA GLU A 85 22.41 3.05 -4.77
C GLU A 85 21.83 1.77 -4.15
N GLY A 86 22.68 0.75 -3.96
CA GLY A 86 22.25 -0.60 -3.52
C GLY A 86 21.64 -0.67 -2.11
N ALA A 87 21.77 0.36 -1.28
CA ALA A 87 21.27 0.38 0.11
C ALA A 87 19.94 1.11 0.27
N ASN A 88 19.09 1.15 -0.77
CA ASN A 88 17.81 1.86 -0.70
C ASN A 88 16.82 1.17 0.24
N LYS A 89 16.38 1.87 1.29
CA LYS A 89 15.44 1.33 2.29
C LYS A 89 14.14 0.79 1.69
N GLY A 90 13.59 1.45 0.67
CA GLY A 90 12.33 1.03 0.06
C GLY A 90 12.45 -0.26 -0.74
N VAL A 91 13.58 -0.42 -1.45
CA VAL A 91 13.91 -1.66 -2.17
C VAL A 91 14.09 -2.81 -1.18
N THR A 92 14.79 -2.58 -0.08
CA THR A 92 14.98 -3.56 1.01
C THR A 92 13.64 -3.95 1.65
N ASP A 93 12.77 -2.98 1.95
CA ASP A 93 11.45 -3.24 2.53
C ASP A 93 10.57 -4.04 1.55
N ALA A 94 10.57 -3.66 0.27
CA ALA A 94 9.86 -4.37 -0.79
C ALA A 94 10.29 -5.85 -0.85
N TRP A 95 11.60 -6.12 -0.85
CA TRP A 95 12.12 -7.48 -0.84
C TRP A 95 11.67 -8.27 0.40
N ASN A 96 11.95 -7.73 1.59
CA ASN A 96 11.74 -8.42 2.85
C ASN A 96 10.26 -8.73 3.11
N LEU A 97 9.36 -7.80 2.82
CA LEU A 97 7.94 -7.95 3.11
C LEU A 97 7.29 -8.97 2.17
N HIS A 98 7.62 -8.96 0.88
CA HIS A 98 7.08 -9.96 -0.05
C HIS A 98 7.63 -11.36 0.23
N TYR A 99 8.91 -11.50 0.62
CA TYR A 99 9.43 -12.80 1.09
C TYR A 99 8.82 -13.23 2.43
N SER A 100 8.41 -12.29 3.28
CA SER A 100 7.63 -12.58 4.49
C SER A 100 6.26 -13.18 4.17
N VAL A 101 5.56 -12.65 3.15
CA VAL A 101 4.31 -13.22 2.63
C VAL A 101 4.54 -14.62 2.07
N ILE A 102 5.60 -14.83 1.28
CA ILE A 102 5.98 -16.15 0.74
C ILE A 102 6.20 -17.16 1.87
N LYS A 103 6.93 -16.77 2.93
CA LYS A 103 7.15 -17.62 4.10
C LYS A 103 5.84 -18.00 4.79
N ALA A 104 4.95 -17.03 5.01
CA ALA A 104 3.65 -17.28 5.62
C ALA A 104 2.78 -18.22 4.76
N ALA A 105 2.78 -18.03 3.44
CA ALA A 105 2.09 -18.91 2.52
C ALA A 105 2.68 -20.34 2.52
N ASN A 106 4.00 -20.49 2.53
CA ASN A 106 4.66 -21.79 2.60
C ASN A 106 4.28 -22.55 3.87
N LEU A 107 4.18 -21.87 5.02
CA LEU A 107 3.72 -22.50 6.26
C LEU A 107 2.32 -23.12 6.10
N ILE A 108 1.39 -22.40 5.46
CA ILE A 108 0.04 -22.90 5.19
C ILE A 108 0.08 -24.07 4.21
N VAL A 109 0.76 -23.92 3.08
CA VAL A 109 0.84 -24.97 2.04
C VAL A 109 1.45 -26.26 2.59
N ASN A 110 2.45 -26.15 3.48
CA ASN A 110 3.13 -27.32 4.03
C ASN A 110 2.39 -27.94 5.22
N GLY A 111 1.55 -27.16 5.91
CA GLY A 111 0.91 -27.58 7.16
C GLY A 111 -0.59 -27.87 7.07
N ALA A 112 -1.34 -27.16 6.23
CA ALA A 112 -2.81 -27.22 6.20
C ALA A 112 -3.37 -28.61 5.88
N GLY A 113 -2.59 -29.45 5.18
CA GLY A 113 -2.95 -30.84 4.90
C GLY A 113 -3.14 -31.69 6.16
N ASN A 114 -2.39 -31.38 7.23
CA ASN A 114 -2.34 -32.14 8.48
C ASN A 114 -3.53 -31.87 9.40
N VAL A 115 -4.29 -30.80 9.16
CA VAL A 115 -5.47 -30.45 9.96
C VAL A 115 -6.55 -31.52 9.81
N ASN A 116 -7.16 -31.95 10.90
CA ASN A 116 -8.38 -32.75 10.82
C ASN A 116 -9.59 -31.80 10.66
N GLY A 117 -10.13 -31.71 9.46
CA GLY A 117 -11.20 -30.78 9.12
C GLY A 117 -11.76 -30.99 7.73
N SER A 118 -12.81 -30.23 7.40
CA SER A 118 -13.47 -30.18 6.11
C SER A 118 -12.49 -29.86 4.98
N GLN A 119 -12.67 -30.53 3.83
CA GLN A 119 -11.84 -30.28 2.66
C GLN A 119 -12.05 -28.85 2.13
N GLU A 120 -13.26 -28.31 2.29
CA GLU A 120 -13.62 -26.95 1.92
C GLU A 120 -12.75 -25.92 2.67
N LYS A 121 -12.59 -26.04 4.00
CA LYS A 121 -11.75 -25.11 4.77
C LYS A 121 -10.27 -25.28 4.44
N LYS A 122 -9.80 -26.50 4.19
CA LYS A 122 -8.43 -26.73 3.71
C LYS A 122 -8.21 -26.05 2.37
N ASN A 123 -9.13 -26.22 1.42
CA ASN A 123 -9.05 -25.59 0.11
C ASN A 123 -9.05 -24.06 0.23
N VAL A 124 -9.88 -23.47 1.10
CA VAL A 124 -9.83 -22.02 1.36
C VAL A 124 -8.44 -21.60 1.86
N ALA A 125 -7.83 -22.35 2.78
CA ALA A 125 -6.49 -22.04 3.28
C ALA A 125 -5.41 -22.17 2.20
N PHE A 126 -5.42 -23.28 1.44
CA PHE A 126 -4.49 -23.50 0.32
C PHE A 126 -4.64 -22.43 -0.76
N GLY A 127 -5.87 -22.13 -1.17
CA GLY A 127 -6.13 -21.19 -2.24
C GLY A 127 -5.70 -19.78 -1.90
N ASN A 128 -5.91 -19.34 -0.66
CA ASN A 128 -5.41 -18.06 -0.18
C ASN A 128 -3.87 -18.04 -0.15
N ALA A 129 -3.23 -19.11 0.35
CA ALA A 129 -1.78 -19.21 0.40
C ALA A 129 -1.15 -19.22 -1.00
N HIS A 130 -1.66 -20.04 -1.93
CA HIS A 130 -1.21 -20.10 -3.31
C HIS A 130 -1.36 -18.74 -4.01
N TYR A 131 -2.54 -18.11 -3.90
CA TYR A 131 -2.75 -16.80 -4.51
C TYR A 131 -1.75 -15.75 -4.02
N TRP A 132 -1.58 -15.60 -2.70
CA TRP A 132 -0.72 -14.56 -2.17
C TRP A 132 0.77 -14.84 -2.32
N ARG A 133 1.16 -16.12 -2.43
CA ARG A 133 2.51 -16.50 -2.84
C ARG A 133 2.76 -16.13 -4.30
N ALA A 134 1.81 -16.41 -5.19
CA ALA A 134 1.88 -16.00 -6.59
C ALA A 134 1.92 -14.47 -6.76
N TYR A 135 1.08 -13.73 -6.02
CA TYR A 135 1.11 -12.26 -5.98
C TYR A 135 2.50 -11.73 -5.60
N SER A 136 3.09 -12.30 -4.55
CA SER A 136 4.39 -11.87 -4.04
C SER A 136 5.51 -12.14 -5.04
N TYR A 137 5.54 -13.33 -5.63
CA TYR A 137 6.49 -13.64 -6.70
C TYR A 137 6.27 -12.76 -7.94
N PHE A 138 5.02 -12.47 -8.29
CA PHE A 138 4.71 -11.63 -9.44
C PHE A 138 5.15 -10.18 -9.23
N TYR A 139 5.03 -9.64 -8.02
CA TYR A 139 5.65 -8.35 -7.67
C TYR A 139 7.18 -8.45 -7.80
N LEU A 140 7.80 -9.40 -7.10
CA LEU A 140 9.27 -9.50 -7.01
C LEU A 140 9.93 -9.70 -8.38
N VAL A 141 9.39 -10.56 -9.25
CA VAL A 141 9.99 -10.83 -10.56
C VAL A 141 9.94 -9.61 -11.48
N ARG A 142 8.94 -8.74 -11.34
CA ARG A 142 8.81 -7.50 -12.14
C ARG A 142 9.76 -6.40 -11.66
N VAL A 143 10.09 -6.39 -10.37
CA VAL A 143 11.02 -5.40 -9.79
C VAL A 143 12.49 -5.86 -9.91
N PHE A 144 12.77 -7.12 -9.61
CA PHE A 144 14.13 -7.65 -9.43
C PHE A 144 14.60 -8.57 -10.56
N GLY A 145 13.69 -9.05 -11.41
CA GLY A 145 14.02 -10.05 -12.43
C GLY A 145 14.25 -11.43 -11.81
N LYS A 146 15.47 -11.96 -11.91
CA LYS A 146 15.82 -13.29 -11.37
C LYS A 146 15.81 -13.26 -9.84
N ILE A 147 15.08 -14.18 -9.23
CA ILE A 147 14.90 -14.25 -7.78
C ILE A 147 14.85 -15.70 -7.28
N PRO A 148 15.27 -15.98 -6.02
CA PRO A 148 15.15 -17.32 -5.46
C PRO A 148 13.70 -17.79 -5.32
N ILE A 149 13.42 -19.01 -5.77
CA ILE A 149 12.14 -19.70 -5.54
C ILE A 149 12.27 -20.53 -4.25
N ILE A 150 11.41 -20.23 -3.28
CA ILE A 150 11.38 -20.80 -1.94
C ILE A 150 9.95 -21.31 -1.73
N THR A 151 9.80 -22.63 -1.74
CA THR A 151 8.50 -23.30 -1.60
C THR A 151 8.38 -24.07 -0.29
N ASN A 152 9.44 -24.12 0.51
CA ASN A 152 9.48 -24.80 1.80
C ASN A 152 9.95 -23.87 2.92
N THR A 153 9.92 -24.35 4.16
CA THR A 153 10.35 -23.62 5.37
C THR A 153 11.66 -24.15 5.96
N ASP A 154 12.31 -25.10 5.29
CA ASP A 154 13.61 -25.64 5.69
C ASP A 154 14.72 -24.57 5.56
N ILE A 155 15.60 -24.53 6.55
CA ILE A 155 16.78 -23.65 6.61
C ILE A 155 17.71 -23.83 5.41
N ASN A 156 17.72 -25.02 4.79
CA ASN A 156 18.51 -25.31 3.60
C ASN A 156 18.09 -24.48 2.36
N GLN A 157 16.90 -23.85 2.37
CA GLN A 157 16.48 -22.94 1.30
C GLN A 157 17.01 -21.52 1.46
N LEU A 158 17.75 -21.20 2.54
CA LEU A 158 18.34 -19.87 2.73
C LEU A 158 19.50 -19.57 1.75
N ASP A 159 20.13 -20.58 1.18
CA ASP A 159 21.20 -20.45 0.16
C ASP A 159 20.69 -20.60 -1.28
N ALA A 160 19.37 -20.49 -1.49
CA ALA A 160 18.75 -20.66 -2.79
C ALA A 160 19.27 -19.63 -3.80
N GLN A 161 19.77 -20.14 -4.93
CA GLN A 161 20.24 -19.30 -6.03
C GLN A 161 19.05 -18.67 -6.78
N PRO A 162 19.21 -17.47 -7.36
CA PRO A 162 18.17 -16.88 -8.19
C PRO A 162 17.79 -17.78 -9.36
N ALA A 163 16.49 -18.06 -9.50
CA ALA A 163 15.95 -18.81 -10.62
C ALA A 163 15.80 -17.93 -11.86
N GLU A 164 15.69 -18.55 -13.04
CA GLU A 164 15.39 -17.83 -14.26
C GLU A 164 13.99 -17.20 -14.19
N ILE A 165 13.81 -16.05 -14.85
CA ILE A 165 12.52 -15.33 -14.86
C ILE A 165 11.38 -16.25 -15.31
N ALA A 166 11.62 -17.10 -16.32
CA ALA A 166 10.62 -18.04 -16.82
C ALA A 166 10.17 -19.05 -15.75
N GLU A 167 11.09 -19.59 -14.95
CA GLU A 167 10.79 -20.55 -13.88
C GLU A 167 9.95 -19.90 -12.77
N VAL A 168 10.22 -18.64 -12.45
CA VAL A 168 9.41 -17.87 -11.49
C VAL A 168 7.99 -17.69 -12.00
N TYR A 169 7.82 -17.34 -13.29
CA TYR A 169 6.49 -17.24 -13.89
C TYR A 169 5.75 -18.58 -13.98
N GLU A 170 6.44 -19.70 -14.22
CA GLU A 170 5.83 -21.03 -14.19
C GLU A 170 5.27 -21.38 -12.81
N MET A 171 6.01 -21.05 -11.74
CA MET A 171 5.55 -21.18 -10.37
C MET A 171 4.32 -20.30 -10.10
N ILE A 172 4.34 -19.02 -10.50
CA ILE A 172 3.20 -18.09 -10.35
C ILE A 172 1.95 -18.66 -11.03
N VAL A 173 2.09 -19.14 -12.27
CA VAL A 173 0.98 -19.70 -13.04
C VAL A 173 0.43 -20.97 -12.38
N LYS A 174 1.29 -21.83 -11.85
CA LYS A 174 0.87 -23.04 -11.12
C LYS A 174 0.05 -22.66 -9.89
N ASP A 175 0.58 -21.80 -9.03
CA ASP A 175 -0.10 -21.38 -7.80
C ASP A 175 -1.45 -20.70 -8.09
N LEU A 176 -1.53 -19.84 -9.11
CA LEU A 176 -2.82 -19.22 -9.48
C LEU A 176 -3.82 -20.25 -9.99
N LYS A 177 -3.40 -21.26 -10.76
CA LYS A 177 -4.29 -22.35 -11.19
C LYS A 177 -4.77 -23.21 -10.01
N ASP A 178 -3.89 -23.49 -9.06
CA ASP A 178 -4.25 -24.21 -7.84
C ASP A 178 -5.27 -23.38 -7.03
N ALA A 179 -5.01 -22.09 -6.83
CA ALA A 179 -5.94 -21.19 -6.18
C ALA A 179 -7.32 -21.11 -6.86
N ILE A 180 -7.37 -21.09 -8.20
CA ILE A 180 -8.63 -21.11 -8.97
C ILE A 180 -9.45 -22.38 -8.70
N ASN A 181 -8.79 -23.52 -8.48
CA ASN A 181 -9.44 -24.80 -8.21
C ASN A 181 -9.89 -24.94 -6.75
N GLU A 182 -9.21 -24.25 -5.84
CA GLU A 182 -9.41 -24.39 -4.40
C GLU A 182 -10.37 -23.34 -3.83
N LEU A 183 -10.37 -22.12 -4.37
CA LEU A 183 -11.11 -21.00 -3.82
C LEU A 183 -12.61 -21.05 -4.18
N PRO A 184 -13.49 -20.64 -3.26
CA PRO A 184 -14.90 -20.43 -3.56
C PRO A 184 -15.09 -19.17 -4.40
N THR A 185 -16.29 -19.03 -4.99
CA THR A 185 -16.68 -17.82 -5.72
C THR A 185 -17.16 -16.69 -4.81
N LYS A 186 -17.44 -17.01 -3.53
CA LYS A 186 -17.98 -16.09 -2.53
C LYS A 186 -17.84 -16.68 -1.12
N TYR A 187 -17.72 -15.83 -0.11
CA TYR A 187 -17.80 -16.21 1.30
C TYR A 187 -19.12 -15.75 1.95
N ASP A 188 -19.49 -16.35 3.09
CA ASP A 188 -20.69 -16.01 3.86
C ASP A 188 -20.41 -15.76 5.35
N TYR A 189 -19.13 -15.68 5.74
CA TYR A 189 -18.69 -15.48 7.13
C TYR A 189 -17.59 -14.41 7.26
N GLU A 190 -17.51 -13.78 8.42
CA GLU A 190 -16.42 -12.88 8.79
C GLU A 190 -15.20 -13.67 9.28
N PRO A 191 -13.96 -13.18 9.08
CA PRO A 191 -13.61 -11.93 8.39
C PRO A 191 -13.45 -12.10 6.87
N ALA A 192 -13.77 -13.27 6.30
CA ALA A 192 -13.58 -13.55 4.88
C ALA A 192 -14.47 -12.67 3.97
N ARG A 193 -15.62 -12.21 4.47
CA ARG A 193 -16.49 -11.22 3.82
C ARG A 193 -16.91 -10.14 4.81
N LEU A 194 -16.75 -8.88 4.42
CA LEU A 194 -17.13 -7.71 5.22
C LEU A 194 -17.92 -6.73 4.35
N PHE A 195 -18.98 -6.14 4.91
CA PHE A 195 -19.80 -5.12 4.24
C PHE A 195 -20.24 -5.53 2.81
N ASP A 196 -20.68 -6.78 2.67
CA ASP A 196 -21.07 -7.41 1.42
C ASP A 196 -19.98 -7.63 0.36
N VAL A 197 -18.70 -7.37 0.67
CA VAL A 197 -17.56 -7.58 -0.22
C VAL A 197 -16.63 -8.65 0.34
N ASP A 198 -16.17 -9.55 -0.53
CA ASP A 198 -15.19 -10.57 -0.17
C ASP A 198 -13.83 -9.90 0.12
N VAL A 199 -13.30 -10.15 1.30
CA VAL A 199 -12.00 -9.65 1.76
C VAL A 199 -10.92 -10.71 1.56
N TRP A 200 -11.31 -11.98 1.66
CA TRP A 200 -10.44 -13.08 1.26
C TRP A 200 -10.52 -13.31 -0.25
N VAL A 201 -9.45 -13.88 -0.82
CA VAL A 201 -9.32 -14.12 -2.25
C VAL A 201 -10.40 -15.09 -2.70
N THR A 202 -11.11 -14.74 -3.77
CA THR A 202 -12.09 -15.60 -4.42
C THR A 202 -11.53 -16.18 -5.72
N LYS A 203 -12.16 -17.23 -6.25
CA LYS A 203 -11.78 -17.85 -7.53
C LYS A 203 -11.60 -16.83 -8.65
N GLN A 204 -12.56 -15.94 -8.81
CA GLN A 204 -12.57 -14.94 -9.88
C GLN A 204 -11.51 -13.85 -9.70
N ALA A 205 -11.09 -13.55 -8.46
CA ALA A 205 -9.92 -12.73 -8.21
C ALA A 205 -8.65 -13.43 -8.69
N ALA A 206 -8.48 -14.73 -8.40
CA ALA A 206 -7.36 -15.53 -8.90
C ALA A 206 -7.35 -15.64 -10.44
N GLN A 207 -8.51 -15.82 -11.08
CA GLN A 207 -8.65 -15.80 -12.55
C GLN A 207 -8.24 -14.45 -13.15
N SER A 208 -8.70 -13.34 -12.56
CA SER A 208 -8.36 -11.99 -13.00
C SER A 208 -6.85 -11.72 -12.87
N THR A 209 -6.23 -12.17 -11.79
CA THR A 209 -4.77 -12.10 -11.61
C THR A 209 -4.02 -12.95 -12.62
N LEU A 210 -4.51 -14.16 -12.92
CA LEU A 210 -3.90 -15.03 -13.95
C LEU A 210 -3.98 -14.39 -15.34
N ALA A 211 -5.06 -13.67 -15.65
CA ALA A 211 -5.15 -12.89 -16.89
C ALA A 211 -4.01 -11.86 -16.99
N ALA A 212 -3.74 -11.13 -15.90
CA ALA A 212 -2.67 -10.14 -15.85
C ALA A 212 -1.26 -10.76 -15.92
N VAL A 213 -1.06 -11.90 -15.27
CA VAL A 213 0.19 -12.67 -15.38
C VAL A 213 0.42 -13.12 -16.82
N TYR A 214 -0.59 -13.68 -17.48
CA TYR A 214 -0.47 -14.07 -18.90
C TYR A 214 -0.19 -12.88 -19.80
N MET A 215 -0.82 -11.72 -19.55
CA MET A 215 -0.53 -10.51 -20.31
C MET A 215 0.93 -10.04 -20.12
N SER A 216 1.46 -10.13 -18.90
CA SER A 216 2.87 -9.84 -18.60
C SER A 216 3.82 -10.81 -19.32
N MET A 217 3.51 -12.11 -19.29
CA MET A 217 4.31 -13.15 -19.98
C MET A 217 4.32 -12.99 -21.50
N ALA A 218 3.25 -12.43 -22.08
CA ALA A 218 3.19 -12.16 -23.51
C ALA A 218 4.21 -11.08 -23.94
N GLY A 219 4.48 -10.11 -23.07
CA GLY A 219 5.42 -9.01 -23.29
C GLY A 219 6.83 -9.26 -22.76
N TYR A 220 7.63 -8.20 -22.70
CA TYR A 220 9.00 -8.24 -22.17
C TYR A 220 9.00 -8.64 -20.68
N PRO A 221 9.98 -9.44 -20.20
CA PRO A 221 11.12 -9.99 -20.93
C PRO A 221 10.87 -11.35 -21.60
N LEU A 222 9.76 -12.03 -21.30
CA LEU A 222 9.51 -13.39 -21.77
C LEU A 222 9.10 -13.47 -23.24
N ASN A 223 8.48 -12.42 -23.77
CA ASN A 223 8.09 -12.24 -25.17
C ASN A 223 7.32 -13.43 -25.73
N LYS A 224 6.43 -14.05 -24.95
CA LYS A 224 5.67 -15.23 -25.39
C LYS A 224 4.60 -14.92 -26.44
N GLY A 225 4.31 -13.64 -26.67
CA GLY A 225 3.53 -13.16 -27.80
C GLY A 225 2.04 -13.56 -27.78
N THR A 226 1.46 -13.68 -28.98
CA THR A 226 0.01 -13.78 -29.23
C THR A 226 -0.70 -14.89 -28.46
N GLU A 227 -0.05 -16.04 -28.25
CA GLU A 227 -0.65 -17.16 -27.50
C GLU A 227 -0.99 -16.75 -26.06
N TYR A 228 -0.09 -16.02 -25.39
CA TYR A 228 -0.31 -15.60 -24.00
C TYR A 228 -1.27 -14.42 -23.90
N TYR A 229 -1.32 -13.54 -24.91
CA TYR A 229 -2.40 -12.55 -25.01
C TYR A 229 -3.78 -13.22 -25.13
N LYS A 230 -3.87 -14.32 -25.88
CA LYS A 230 -5.10 -15.10 -26.00
C LYS A 230 -5.51 -15.72 -24.66
N LEU A 231 -4.57 -16.37 -23.96
CA LEU A 231 -4.83 -16.92 -22.62
C LEU A 231 -5.29 -15.85 -21.62
N ALA A 232 -4.67 -14.66 -21.65
CA ALA A 232 -5.08 -13.54 -20.83
C ALA A 232 -6.54 -13.11 -21.12
N ALA A 233 -6.87 -12.96 -22.41
CA ALA A 233 -8.22 -12.58 -22.84
C ALA A 233 -9.27 -13.64 -22.46
N GLU A 234 -8.93 -14.94 -22.55
CA GLU A 234 -9.81 -16.04 -22.16
C GLU A 234 -10.14 -15.99 -20.65
N GLN A 235 -9.14 -15.79 -19.79
CA GLN A 235 -9.35 -15.66 -18.33
C GLN A 235 -10.21 -14.44 -17.97
N ALA A 236 -9.88 -13.28 -18.54
CA ALA A 236 -10.66 -12.05 -18.29
C ALA A 236 -12.10 -12.17 -18.81
N LYS A 237 -12.29 -12.78 -19.98
CA LYS A 237 -13.62 -12.99 -20.57
C LYS A 237 -14.47 -13.92 -19.73
N ASP A 238 -13.89 -15.00 -19.19
CA ASP A 238 -14.63 -15.92 -18.31
C ASP A 238 -15.16 -15.21 -17.06
N VAL A 239 -14.36 -14.33 -16.45
CA VAL A 239 -14.81 -13.52 -15.31
C VAL A 239 -15.95 -12.57 -15.69
N ILE A 240 -15.84 -11.90 -16.85
CA ILE A 240 -16.86 -10.96 -17.34
C ILE A 240 -18.18 -11.69 -17.64
N ASP A 241 -18.12 -12.80 -18.38
CA ASP A 241 -19.31 -13.56 -18.79
C ASP A 241 -20.03 -14.19 -17.58
N ASN A 242 -19.26 -14.57 -16.55
CA ASN A 242 -19.80 -15.14 -15.31
C ASN A 242 -20.08 -14.11 -14.21
N ASN A 243 -19.99 -12.81 -14.48
CA ASN A 243 -20.19 -11.76 -13.46
C ASN A 243 -21.56 -11.82 -12.77
N HIS A 244 -22.57 -12.39 -13.41
CA HIS A 244 -23.87 -12.65 -12.79
C HIS A 244 -23.80 -13.54 -11.53
N THR A 245 -22.73 -14.35 -11.39
CA THR A 245 -22.43 -15.16 -10.20
C THR A 245 -21.68 -14.38 -9.12
N TYR A 246 -20.82 -13.44 -9.51
CA TYR A 246 -19.91 -12.73 -8.59
C TYR A 246 -20.50 -11.41 -8.08
N GLY A 247 -21.27 -10.71 -8.92
CA GLY A 247 -21.99 -9.49 -8.54
C GLY A 247 -21.15 -8.21 -8.56
N PHE A 248 -20.08 -8.14 -9.36
CA PHE A 248 -19.32 -6.90 -9.52
C PHE A 248 -20.07 -5.87 -10.35
N ILE A 249 -19.90 -4.61 -9.99
CA ILE A 249 -20.57 -3.47 -10.62
C ILE A 249 -19.56 -2.33 -10.71
N LEU A 250 -19.33 -1.79 -11.91
CA LEU A 250 -18.55 -0.58 -12.08
C LEU A 250 -19.26 0.59 -11.38
N ASN A 251 -18.54 1.36 -10.57
CA ASN A 251 -19.08 2.55 -9.94
C ASN A 251 -19.49 3.57 -11.03
N PRO A 252 -20.64 4.24 -10.88
CA PRO A 252 -21.08 5.24 -11.85
C PRO A 252 -20.14 6.45 -11.88
N ASP A 253 -19.57 6.81 -10.73
CA ASP A 253 -18.64 7.91 -10.57
C ASP A 253 -17.24 7.40 -10.23
N TRP A 254 -16.25 7.69 -11.09
CA TRP A 254 -14.88 7.18 -10.93
C TRP A 254 -14.22 7.60 -9.60
N LYS A 255 -14.57 8.78 -9.07
CA LYS A 255 -14.07 9.25 -7.77
C LYS A 255 -14.39 8.27 -6.62
N ASP A 256 -15.44 7.47 -6.77
CA ASP A 256 -15.90 6.57 -5.72
C ASP A 256 -15.10 5.27 -5.67
N VAL A 257 -14.35 4.92 -6.73
CA VAL A 257 -13.51 3.71 -6.79
C VAL A 257 -12.45 3.70 -5.69
N TYR A 258 -11.82 4.86 -5.44
CA TYR A 258 -10.73 5.04 -4.49
C TYR A 258 -11.13 5.93 -3.30
N SER A 259 -12.43 6.14 -3.11
CA SER A 259 -12.93 6.92 -2.00
C SER A 259 -12.88 6.11 -0.72
N MET A 260 -12.28 6.69 0.33
CA MET A 260 -12.30 6.10 1.67
C MET A 260 -13.72 5.87 2.20
N GLY A 261 -14.69 6.69 1.77
CA GLY A 261 -16.10 6.52 2.12
C GLY A 261 -16.80 5.39 1.36
N ASN A 262 -16.12 4.77 0.38
CA ASN A 262 -16.64 3.73 -0.51
C ASN A 262 -15.63 2.57 -0.68
N ASN A 263 -14.86 2.24 0.35
CA ASN A 263 -13.83 1.20 0.29
C ASN A 263 -14.39 -0.20 -0.05
N TYR A 264 -15.57 -0.55 0.48
CA TYR A 264 -16.25 -1.83 0.21
C TYR A 264 -17.21 -1.73 -0.97
N ASN A 265 -16.72 -1.19 -2.08
CA ASN A 265 -17.52 -1.06 -3.30
C ASN A 265 -17.49 -2.36 -4.14
N LYS A 266 -18.50 -2.53 -4.99
CA LYS A 266 -18.67 -3.71 -5.84
C LYS A 266 -17.83 -3.68 -7.12
N GLU A 267 -17.02 -2.66 -7.36
CA GLU A 267 -16.07 -2.65 -8.48
C GLU A 267 -14.77 -3.37 -8.10
N THR A 268 -14.45 -3.43 -6.81
CA THR A 268 -13.24 -4.10 -6.33
C THR A 268 -13.34 -5.62 -6.41
N LEU A 269 -12.55 -6.22 -7.29
CA LEU A 269 -12.37 -7.68 -7.40
C LEU A 269 -11.68 -8.28 -6.17
N LEU A 270 -10.63 -7.60 -5.71
CA LEU A 270 -9.88 -7.93 -4.50
C LEU A 270 -9.20 -6.66 -3.99
N GLY A 271 -9.32 -6.42 -2.69
CA GLY A 271 -8.62 -5.36 -2.00
C GLY A 271 -7.94 -5.87 -0.74
N ILE A 272 -6.91 -5.15 -0.32
CA ILE A 272 -6.20 -5.43 0.92
C ILE A 272 -6.89 -4.63 2.03
N ASN A 273 -7.56 -5.35 2.92
CA ASN A 273 -8.23 -4.77 4.06
C ASN A 273 -7.20 -4.30 5.08
N ASN A 274 -7.20 -3.00 5.36
CA ASN A 274 -6.25 -2.31 6.21
C ASN A 274 -7.01 -1.62 7.34
N ASP A 275 -6.80 -2.02 8.59
CA ASP A 275 -7.29 -1.25 9.73
C ASP A 275 -6.20 -0.29 10.19
N ALA A 276 -6.36 1.00 9.87
CA ALA A 276 -5.51 2.04 10.43
C ALA A 276 -5.88 2.20 11.91
N LYS A 277 -5.32 1.36 12.78
CA LYS A 277 -5.49 1.39 14.24
C LYS A 277 -4.94 2.65 14.91
N GLY A 278 -4.72 3.73 14.15
CA GLY A 278 -4.10 4.97 14.57
C GLY A 278 -2.58 4.89 14.70
N TRP A 279 -1.94 3.84 14.19
CA TRP A 279 -0.49 3.67 14.19
C TRP A 279 0.06 3.82 12.78
N TRP A 280 1.15 4.58 12.65
CA TRP A 280 1.76 4.97 11.37
C TRP A 280 2.29 3.78 10.57
N ASP A 281 2.59 2.66 11.23
CA ASP A 281 3.08 1.41 10.63
C ASP A 281 1.94 0.55 10.04
N HIS A 282 0.71 1.04 10.05
CA HIS A 282 -0.40 0.44 9.30
C HIS A 282 -1.14 1.46 8.43
N ASP A 283 -0.65 2.69 8.32
CA ASP A 283 -1.25 3.69 7.44
C ASP A 283 -1.11 3.26 5.99
N SER A 284 -2.21 3.20 5.25
CA SER A 284 -2.17 2.89 3.82
C SER A 284 -1.40 3.97 3.04
N GLN A 285 -0.55 3.53 2.12
CA GLN A 285 0.15 4.43 1.20
C GLN A 285 -0.81 5.35 0.41
N LEU A 286 -1.96 4.81 0.00
CA LEU A 286 -2.97 5.50 -0.80
C LEU A 286 -3.88 6.42 0.04
N SER A 287 -3.62 6.54 1.35
CA SER A 287 -4.36 7.42 2.26
C SER A 287 -3.52 8.65 2.66
N SER A 288 -2.92 8.65 3.85
CA SER A 288 -2.23 9.82 4.41
C SER A 288 -0.82 10.02 3.83
N CYS A 289 -0.15 8.97 3.36
CA CYS A 289 1.26 9.09 2.96
C CYS A 289 1.48 10.01 1.74
N CYS A 290 0.59 9.95 0.74
CA CYS A 290 0.68 10.79 -0.47
C CYS A 290 -0.09 12.12 -0.36
N ARG A 291 -0.80 12.36 0.75
CA ARG A 291 -1.46 13.65 1.04
C ARG A 291 -0.44 14.74 1.35
N PHE A 292 -0.64 15.96 0.88
CA PHE A 292 0.36 17.02 1.02
C PHE A 292 0.39 17.62 2.44
N GLU A 293 1.50 17.41 3.16
CA GLU A 293 1.71 17.76 4.57
C GLU A 293 1.31 19.20 4.95
N SER A 294 1.59 20.18 4.09
CA SER A 294 1.31 21.60 4.38
C SER A 294 -0.16 22.01 4.21
N LEU A 295 -1.04 21.08 3.78
CA LEU A 295 -2.49 21.32 3.69
C LEU A 295 -3.22 21.12 5.01
N GLY A 296 -2.56 20.66 6.08
CA GLY A 296 -3.18 20.37 7.39
C GLY A 296 -4.27 19.29 7.35
N ASP A 297 -4.30 18.48 6.28
CA ASP A 297 -5.16 17.30 6.12
C ASP A 297 -4.60 16.05 6.84
N GLY A 298 -3.39 16.16 7.41
CA GLY A 298 -2.67 15.10 8.13
C GLY A 298 -1.76 14.23 7.26
N GLY A 299 -1.48 14.63 6.01
CA GLY A 299 -0.64 13.86 5.10
C GLY A 299 0.88 13.99 5.28
N TRP A 300 1.66 13.11 4.63
CA TRP A 300 3.13 13.11 4.71
C TRP A 300 3.81 13.66 3.44
N GLY A 301 3.10 13.74 2.32
CA GLY A 301 3.51 14.39 1.08
C GLY A 301 4.66 13.68 0.39
N ASP A 302 4.66 12.35 0.39
CA ASP A 302 5.77 11.52 -0.08
C ASP A 302 5.92 11.55 -1.61
N ALA A 303 4.80 11.44 -2.34
CA ALA A 303 4.72 11.59 -3.81
C ALA A 303 3.90 12.81 -4.20
N TRP A 304 4.22 13.34 -5.38
CA TRP A 304 3.49 14.36 -6.11
C TRP A 304 3.14 13.82 -7.51
N GLY A 305 2.08 14.33 -8.13
CA GLY A 305 1.83 14.05 -9.55
C GLY A 305 2.88 14.71 -10.44
N GLU A 306 3.20 14.13 -11.61
CA GLU A 306 4.15 14.70 -12.59
C GLU A 306 3.46 15.70 -13.55
N ILE A 307 4.02 16.91 -13.74
CA ILE A 307 3.41 17.99 -14.56
C ILE A 307 3.26 17.55 -16.00
N ALA A 308 4.31 16.91 -16.53
CA ALA A 308 4.28 16.42 -17.89
C ALA A 308 3.07 15.50 -18.07
N PHE A 309 2.90 14.51 -17.20
CA PHE A 309 1.79 13.56 -17.25
C PHE A 309 0.42 14.21 -17.13
N TRP A 310 0.22 15.07 -16.12
CA TRP A 310 -1.07 15.76 -15.94
C TRP A 310 -1.48 16.57 -17.18
N LYS A 311 -0.54 17.25 -17.85
CA LYS A 311 -0.84 18.03 -19.06
C LYS A 311 -1.35 17.16 -20.21
N ARG A 312 -0.82 15.95 -20.35
CA ARG A 312 -1.22 14.98 -21.41
C ARG A 312 -2.43 14.14 -20.97
N TYR A 313 -2.71 14.06 -19.67
CA TYR A 313 -3.83 13.30 -19.16
C TYR A 313 -5.16 13.88 -19.67
N PRO A 314 -6.05 13.07 -20.28
CA PRO A 314 -7.31 13.54 -20.83
C PRO A 314 -8.18 14.23 -19.79
N GLU A 315 -8.83 15.35 -20.16
CA GLU A 315 -9.82 15.99 -19.31
C GLU A 315 -10.99 15.04 -19.03
N GLY A 316 -11.48 15.02 -17.79
CA GLY A 316 -12.62 14.19 -17.41
C GLY A 316 -12.62 13.75 -15.95
N PRO A 317 -13.57 12.87 -15.56
CA PRO A 317 -13.75 12.44 -14.18
C PRO A 317 -12.51 11.81 -13.54
N ARG A 318 -11.72 11.04 -14.32
CA ARG A 318 -10.48 10.41 -13.82
C ARG A 318 -9.43 11.45 -13.45
N LYS A 319 -9.18 12.44 -14.33
CA LYS A 319 -8.24 13.52 -14.06
C LYS A 319 -8.61 14.32 -12.82
N ASN A 320 -9.90 14.64 -12.69
CA ASN A 320 -10.42 15.42 -11.56
C ASN A 320 -10.34 14.68 -10.22
N ALA A 321 -10.34 13.36 -10.24
CA ALA A 321 -10.29 12.54 -9.03
C ALA A 321 -8.87 12.08 -8.67
N ILE A 322 -7.94 12.04 -9.63
CA ILE A 322 -6.50 11.80 -9.38
C ILE A 322 -5.79 13.09 -8.97
N TYR A 323 -6.09 14.22 -9.63
CA TYR A 323 -5.36 15.47 -9.43
C TYR A 323 -6.25 16.56 -8.84
N ALA A 324 -5.92 17.00 -7.64
CA ALA A 324 -6.59 18.16 -7.05
C ALA A 324 -6.22 19.43 -7.82
N LYS A 325 -7.24 20.14 -8.31
CA LYS A 325 -7.10 21.45 -8.96
C LYS A 325 -6.71 22.55 -7.97
N ARG A 326 -7.15 22.40 -6.72
CA ARG A 326 -7.01 23.39 -5.65
C ARG A 326 -6.11 22.87 -4.54
N ILE A 327 -5.28 23.76 -4.03
CA ILE A 327 -4.50 23.63 -2.80
C ILE A 327 -5.34 24.20 -1.67
N THR A 328 -5.52 23.47 -0.58
CA THR A 328 -6.18 23.98 0.65
C THR A 328 -5.18 24.11 1.78
N PHE A 329 -5.08 25.25 2.43
CA PHE A 329 -4.24 25.47 3.60
C PHE A 329 -5.11 25.40 4.84
N GLN A 330 -4.67 24.66 5.87
CA GLN A 330 -5.48 24.46 7.07
C GLN A 330 -4.73 24.81 8.36
N ASP A 331 -5.54 25.13 9.36
CA ASP A 331 -5.17 25.13 10.77
C ASP A 331 -6.02 24.09 11.50
N GLY A 332 -5.39 23.00 11.92
CA GLY A 332 -6.08 21.86 12.51
C GLY A 332 -7.08 21.23 11.54
N THR A 333 -8.36 21.56 11.67
CA THR A 333 -9.44 21.06 10.80
C THR A 333 -10.10 22.16 9.96
N VAL A 334 -9.62 23.41 10.05
CA VAL A 334 -10.23 24.56 9.40
C VAL A 334 -9.40 24.95 8.19
N ILE A 335 -10.02 24.98 7.00
CA ILE A 335 -9.40 25.56 5.80
C ILE A 335 -9.33 27.07 5.98
N THR A 336 -8.11 27.61 6.01
CA THR A 336 -7.81 29.04 6.21
C THR A 336 -7.58 29.78 4.90
N ALA A 337 -7.21 29.08 3.83
CA ALA A 337 -7.10 29.61 2.48
C ALA A 337 -7.11 28.48 1.45
N ASP A 338 -7.41 28.80 0.20
CA ASP A 338 -7.25 27.88 -0.91
C ASP A 338 -7.00 28.62 -2.24
N CYS A 339 -6.31 27.97 -3.18
CA CYS A 339 -6.02 28.53 -4.50
C CYS A 339 -5.88 27.42 -5.54
N ASN A 340 -6.00 27.73 -6.83
CA ASN A 340 -5.47 26.79 -7.81
C ASN A 340 -3.95 26.84 -7.77
N TRP A 341 -3.29 25.70 -7.94
CA TRP A 341 -1.83 25.64 -7.83
C TRP A 341 -1.10 26.44 -8.92
N TRP A 342 -1.76 26.66 -10.06
CA TRP A 342 -1.27 27.43 -11.19
C TRP A 342 -1.62 28.93 -11.14
N ASP A 343 -2.33 29.38 -10.10
CA ASP A 343 -2.71 30.79 -10.00
C ASP A 343 -1.47 31.68 -9.79
N ILE A 344 -1.52 32.88 -10.36
CA ILE A 344 -0.57 33.97 -10.11
C ILE A 344 -1.37 35.07 -9.40
N PRO A 345 -1.18 35.27 -8.08
CA PRO A 345 -1.96 36.23 -7.32
C PRO A 345 -1.57 37.65 -7.72
N THR A 346 -2.55 38.53 -7.80
CA THR A 346 -2.40 39.95 -8.15
C THR A 346 -1.94 40.80 -6.95
N GLU A 347 -1.97 40.23 -5.75
CA GLU A 347 -1.55 40.81 -4.47
C GLU A 347 -0.91 39.75 -3.56
N ASP A 348 -0.21 40.19 -2.52
CA ASP A 348 0.33 39.25 -1.53
C ASP A 348 -0.81 38.64 -0.72
N LEU A 349 -0.88 37.31 -0.66
CA LEU A 349 -1.82 36.61 0.19
C LEU A 349 -1.19 36.34 1.55
N TRP A 350 -1.82 36.87 2.60
CA TRP A 350 -1.41 36.67 4.00
C TRP A 350 -2.46 35.85 4.74
N VAL A 351 -2.03 34.89 5.55
CA VAL A 351 -2.93 34.06 6.35
C VAL A 351 -2.61 34.17 7.83
N PRO A 352 -3.62 34.09 8.72
CA PRO A 352 -3.40 34.10 10.17
C PRO A 352 -2.45 33.00 10.61
N ILE A 353 -1.62 33.31 11.61
CA ILE A 353 -0.81 32.33 12.31
C ILE A 353 -1.61 31.81 13.51
N THR A 354 -1.73 30.49 13.59
CA THR A 354 -2.27 29.81 14.76
C THR A 354 -1.37 30.01 15.96
N MET A 355 -1.94 30.58 17.00
CA MET A 355 -1.23 30.81 18.25
C MET A 355 -1.35 29.57 19.15
N LYS A 356 -0.26 29.21 19.83
CA LYS A 356 -0.26 28.13 20.82
C LYS A 356 -1.21 28.45 21.97
N THR A 357 -1.85 27.43 22.53
CA THR A 357 -2.77 27.57 23.67
C THR A 357 -2.08 27.42 25.02
N ASP A 358 -0.98 26.66 25.08
CA ASP A 358 -0.12 26.59 26.25
C ASP A 358 0.61 27.92 26.46
N ALA A 359 0.58 28.45 27.68
CA ALA A 359 1.08 29.79 27.98
C ALA A 359 2.60 29.94 27.73
N LYS A 360 3.41 28.92 28.05
CA LYS A 360 4.87 28.99 27.88
C LYS A 360 5.24 28.91 26.41
N GLU A 361 4.59 28.02 25.67
CA GLU A 361 4.79 27.90 24.23
C GLU A 361 4.25 29.12 23.46
N LEU A 362 3.17 29.74 23.94
CA LEU A 362 2.62 30.98 23.37
C LEU A 362 3.58 32.15 23.52
N GLU A 363 4.13 32.38 24.72
CA GLU A 363 5.12 33.44 24.95
C GLU A 363 6.36 33.26 24.07
N LYS A 364 6.86 32.02 23.98
CA LYS A 364 7.99 31.66 23.12
C LYS A 364 7.68 31.92 21.64
N GLN A 365 6.49 31.56 21.18
CA GLN A 365 6.05 31.80 19.81
C GLN A 365 5.94 33.30 19.51
N ILE A 366 5.29 34.08 20.38
CA ILE A 366 5.15 35.54 20.23
C ILE A 366 6.52 36.19 20.11
N LYS A 367 7.44 35.87 21.02
CA LYS A 367 8.80 36.41 21.00
C LYS A 367 9.52 36.09 19.67
N GLY A 368 9.43 34.84 19.22
CA GLY A 368 10.04 34.44 17.94
C GLY A 368 9.44 35.14 16.72
N LEU A 369 8.13 35.40 16.73
CA LEU A 369 7.46 36.13 15.65
C LEU A 369 7.84 37.62 15.65
N ASP A 370 7.86 38.27 16.81
CA ASP A 370 8.27 39.68 16.94
C ASP A 370 9.75 39.87 16.52
N GLU A 371 10.65 38.99 16.96
CA GLU A 371 12.06 39.00 16.53
C GLU A 371 12.20 38.84 15.01
N LYS A 372 11.37 37.99 14.39
CA LYS A 372 11.39 37.78 12.95
C LYS A 372 10.87 39.00 12.19
N ILE A 373 9.79 39.63 12.65
CA ILE A 373 9.27 40.87 12.08
C ILE A 373 10.32 41.98 12.14
N GLU A 374 11.03 42.12 13.26
CA GLU A 374 12.08 43.12 13.42
C GLU A 374 13.27 42.86 12.49
N LYS A 375 13.68 41.59 12.32
CA LYS A 375 14.72 41.21 11.34
C LYS A 375 14.33 41.50 9.89
N GLU A 376 13.06 41.38 9.55
CA GLU A 376 12.54 41.57 8.20
C GLU A 376 12.04 43.00 7.93
N LYS A 377 12.16 43.94 8.88
CA LYS A 377 11.53 45.27 8.80
C LYS A 377 11.95 46.08 7.56
N ASP A 378 13.24 45.99 7.22
CA ASP A 378 13.90 46.69 6.10
C ASP A 378 14.14 45.76 4.90
N SER A 379 13.72 44.49 5.00
CA SER A 379 13.79 43.54 3.89
C SER A 379 12.72 43.87 2.86
N GLU A 380 13.09 43.83 1.56
CA GLU A 380 12.13 43.87 0.46
C GLU A 380 11.14 42.70 0.52
N LYS A 381 11.53 41.61 1.19
CA LYS A 381 10.71 40.43 1.40
C LYS A 381 10.35 40.25 2.87
N LYS A 382 9.07 40.45 3.19
CA LYS A 382 8.48 40.15 4.50
C LYS A 382 7.77 38.81 4.44
N THR A 383 8.02 37.93 5.40
CA THR A 383 7.40 36.61 5.49
C THR A 383 6.45 36.48 6.68
N VAL A 384 6.55 37.39 7.67
CA VAL A 384 5.62 37.50 8.80
C VAL A 384 5.27 38.97 9.00
N ARG A 385 4.02 39.25 9.39
CA ARG A 385 3.57 40.59 9.80
C ARG A 385 2.63 40.52 10.98
N LYS A 386 2.44 41.67 11.64
CA LYS A 386 1.46 41.86 12.71
C LYS A 386 0.47 42.94 12.28
N VAL A 387 -0.80 42.57 12.13
CA VAL A 387 -1.89 43.47 11.71
C VAL A 387 -3.01 43.39 12.73
N ASN A 388 -3.44 44.53 13.26
CA ASN A 388 -4.52 44.60 14.27
C ASN A 388 -4.32 43.65 15.47
N GLY A 389 -3.08 43.50 15.94
CA GLY A 389 -2.72 42.63 17.05
C GLY A 389 -2.67 41.13 16.72
N LYS A 390 -2.97 40.73 15.48
CA LYS A 390 -2.89 39.35 15.00
C LYS A 390 -1.64 39.14 14.15
N TYR A 391 -1.02 37.98 14.30
CA TYR A 391 0.13 37.58 13.49
C TYR A 391 -0.35 36.90 12.20
N GLU A 392 0.26 37.26 11.08
CA GLU A 392 0.01 36.67 9.78
C GLU A 392 1.33 36.25 9.13
N LYS A 393 1.30 35.16 8.36
CA LYS A 393 2.42 34.73 7.52
C LYS A 393 2.09 34.98 6.05
N LEU A 394 3.10 35.35 5.27
CA LEU A 394 2.98 35.44 3.83
C LEU A 394 2.78 34.02 3.30
N LEU A 395 1.64 33.80 2.64
CA LEU A 395 1.33 32.54 1.99
C LEU A 395 1.79 32.58 0.52
N PHE A 396 1.37 33.61 -0.23
CA PHE A 396 1.77 33.79 -1.62
C PHE A 396 2.26 35.21 -1.87
N GLU A 397 3.31 35.31 -2.66
CA GLU A 397 3.87 36.58 -3.10
C GLU A 397 3.21 36.99 -4.42
N LYS A 398 2.81 38.26 -4.51
CA LYS A 398 2.26 38.86 -5.73
C LYS A 398 3.14 38.55 -6.94
N GLY A 399 2.49 38.15 -8.05
CA GLY A 399 3.19 37.93 -9.32
C GLY A 399 4.03 36.64 -9.36
N LYS A 400 4.05 35.85 -8.28
CA LYS A 400 4.69 34.52 -8.26
C LYS A 400 3.62 33.46 -8.23
N LYS A 401 3.86 32.34 -8.91
CA LYS A 401 2.96 31.18 -8.79
C LYS A 401 2.79 30.83 -7.31
N CYS A 402 1.55 30.51 -6.93
CA CYS A 402 1.19 30.15 -5.57
C CYS A 402 2.13 29.09 -4.96
N VAL A 403 2.74 28.23 -5.78
CA VAL A 403 3.89 27.44 -5.34
C VAL A 403 5.14 27.77 -6.13
N LYS A 404 6.16 28.22 -5.38
CA LYS A 404 7.47 28.67 -5.84
C LYS A 404 8.23 27.57 -6.56
N GLU A 405 8.21 27.59 -7.90
CA GLU A 405 9.18 27.04 -8.88
C GLU A 405 9.77 25.62 -8.73
N TYR A 406 9.36 24.80 -7.76
CA TYR A 406 9.50 23.34 -7.80
C TYR A 406 8.22 22.70 -7.30
N HIS A 407 7.51 22.13 -8.27
CA HIS A 407 6.55 21.03 -8.21
C HIS A 407 5.84 20.79 -6.87
N PRO A 408 4.56 21.18 -6.78
CA PRO A 408 3.64 20.34 -6.02
C PRO A 408 2.43 20.11 -6.90
N MET A 409 2.35 18.93 -7.50
CA MET A 409 1.04 18.48 -7.92
C MET A 409 0.53 17.45 -6.94
N PHE A 410 -0.71 17.69 -6.56
CA PHE A 410 -1.37 17.04 -5.44
C PHE A 410 -1.54 15.55 -5.65
N THR A 411 -1.29 14.87 -4.54
CA THR A 411 -1.95 13.66 -4.04
C THR A 411 -2.68 12.84 -5.08
N ILE A 412 -1.99 11.79 -5.47
CA ILE A 412 -2.57 10.56 -5.98
C ILE A 412 -3.35 9.97 -4.80
N PHE A 413 -4.66 10.20 -4.80
CA PHE A 413 -5.67 9.76 -3.83
C PHE A 413 -5.73 10.50 -2.48
N THR A 414 -6.72 11.40 -2.36
CA THR A 414 -7.95 11.10 -1.62
C THR A 414 -8.97 12.18 -1.95
N VAL A 415 -10.08 11.74 -2.54
CA VAL A 415 -11.31 12.52 -2.70
C VAL A 415 -11.88 12.81 -1.32
N ASN A 416 -11.32 13.82 -0.67
CA ASN A 416 -11.85 14.36 0.56
C ASN A 416 -12.34 15.79 0.39
N CYS A 417 -12.30 16.37 -0.81
CA CYS A 417 -12.96 17.64 -1.08
C CYS A 417 -13.87 17.51 -2.30
N ASP A 418 -15.07 18.07 -2.19
CA ASP A 418 -15.87 18.35 -3.37
C ASP A 418 -15.19 19.44 -4.24
N GLU A 419 -15.76 19.70 -5.41
CA GLU A 419 -15.32 20.77 -6.32
C GLU A 419 -15.29 22.17 -5.68
N LYS A 420 -15.86 22.35 -4.48
CA LYS A 420 -15.90 23.59 -3.70
C LYS A 420 -14.95 23.58 -2.50
N GLY A 421 -14.08 22.58 -2.38
CA GLY A 421 -13.13 22.48 -1.27
C GLY A 421 -13.74 21.98 0.05
N GLY A 422 -15.00 21.53 0.04
CA GLY A 422 -15.70 21.05 1.24
C GLY A 422 -15.15 19.70 1.69
N MET A 423 -14.53 19.65 2.88
CA MET A 423 -13.98 18.40 3.41
C MET A 423 -15.08 17.33 3.65
N LEU A 424 -14.95 16.15 3.05
CA LEU A 424 -15.78 14.95 3.29
C LEU A 424 -15.51 14.30 4.66
N ARG A 425 -14.76 14.97 5.57
CA ARG A 425 -14.44 14.51 6.93
C ARG A 425 -15.65 14.27 7.85
N ARG A 426 -16.89 14.56 7.44
CA ARG A 426 -18.08 14.42 8.30
C ARG A 426 -18.41 12.98 8.73
N VAL A 427 -17.74 11.95 8.21
CA VAL A 427 -18.04 10.55 8.58
C VAL A 427 -17.09 9.99 9.66
N CYS A 428 -15.89 10.55 9.88
CA CYS A 428 -14.89 9.94 10.78
C CYS A 428 -14.94 10.38 12.26
N HIS A 429 -15.85 11.27 12.67
CA HIS A 429 -15.89 11.75 14.07
C HIS A 429 -16.76 10.92 15.02
N LYS A 430 -17.30 9.78 14.58
CA LYS A 430 -17.83 8.78 15.50
C LYS A 430 -16.84 7.64 15.57
N SER A 431 -16.08 7.62 16.66
CA SER A 431 -15.45 6.48 17.36
C SER A 431 -15.82 5.07 16.88
N VAL A 432 -15.49 4.74 15.65
CA VAL A 432 -15.68 3.41 15.06
C VAL A 432 -14.48 3.16 14.16
N THR A 433 -13.65 2.23 14.60
CA THR A 433 -12.62 1.51 13.84
C THR A 433 -13.21 1.03 12.52
N HIS A 434 -12.91 1.72 11.41
CA HIS A 434 -13.34 1.28 10.08
C HIS A 434 -12.10 0.90 9.27
N PRO A 435 -12.02 -0.33 8.75
CA PRO A 435 -10.94 -0.73 7.87
C PRO A 435 -11.11 -0.09 6.46
N PHE A 436 -9.98 0.10 5.78
CA PHE A 436 -9.81 0.61 4.42
C PHE A 436 -9.50 -0.53 3.46
N PHE A 437 -9.90 -0.43 2.20
CA PHE A 437 -9.72 -1.50 1.22
C PHE A 437 -8.83 -0.96 0.08
N VAL A 438 -7.60 -1.47 -0.01
CA VAL A 438 -6.65 -1.07 -1.07
C VAL A 438 -6.87 -1.98 -2.26
N CYS A 439 -7.48 -1.45 -3.33
CA CYS A 439 -7.71 -2.16 -4.57
C CYS A 439 -6.36 -2.59 -5.19
N VAL A 440 -6.12 -3.90 -5.36
CA VAL A 440 -4.90 -4.38 -6.04
C VAL A 440 -5.11 -4.20 -7.53
N SER A 441 -4.73 -3.03 -8.07
CA SER A 441 -4.68 -2.85 -9.52
C SER A 441 -3.46 -3.59 -10.04
N ILE A 442 -3.67 -4.74 -10.67
CA ILE A 442 -2.61 -5.53 -11.31
C ILE A 442 -2.17 -4.87 -12.64
N TYR A 443 -2.90 -3.84 -13.05
CA TYR A 443 -2.55 -2.93 -14.14
C TYR A 443 -2.38 -1.51 -13.58
N SER A 444 -1.13 -1.09 -13.49
CA SER A 444 -0.71 0.31 -13.44
C SER A 444 0.23 0.52 -14.61
#